data_AF-A0AAE0PKM2-F1
#
_entry.id   AF-A0AAE0PKM2-F1
#
_cell.length_a   1.000
_cell.length_b   1.000
_cell.length_c   1.000
_cell.angle_alpha   90.00
_cell.angle_beta   90.00
_cell.angle_gamma   90.00
#
_symmetry.space_group_name_H-M   'P 1'
#
loop_
_entity.id
_entity.type
_entity.pdbx_description
1 polymer ?
#
loop_
_entity_poly.entity_id
_entity_poly.type
_entity_poly.pdbx_seq_one_letter_code
_entity_poly.pdbx_strand_id
1 'polypeptide(L)'
;MSSIEQSSRPIILSLSHLSTTASAFFASWRTFDNGCAHLKVKLNGIESPKLVPQKLESYKRSDLHLCTCVSPKVSFPNSNPGHLRASLAAMAPQVKSWRDLSFLSECISPEINAVYTTFALVDDEDRVFFGQLPFKKTEITFEQITAALEPVPDEHIYPNLPQERLTVAPSDVVARPDIFIKRPSLSAYEDLKEEDALGSLPPELLDEARILELTLQKPHPGIVQYFGCRVHRSRITGLVLRRYEYNIYQYLQLGIGALSGEEKEAFMKALEGAVRHLHSELGVAHNDINPLNIMVTVSDKMPVLVDFGSARKIGEKLGVSRGTPGWIDEEDDYTTSEIRHDIFALGKFRAWLEDPKFEM
;
A
#
# COMPACT_ATOMS: atom_id res chain seq x y z
N MET A 1 -34.64 7.85 45.63
CA MET A 1 -33.58 8.70 45.04
C MET A 1 -32.33 7.84 44.97
N SER A 2 -32.13 7.16 43.84
CA SER A 2 -30.94 6.33 43.59
C SER A 2 -30.33 6.77 42.27
N SER A 3 -29.12 7.27 42.37
CA SER A 3 -28.23 7.74 41.31
C SER A 3 -27.82 6.57 40.41
N ILE A 4 -27.92 6.75 39.10
CA ILE A 4 -27.33 5.86 38.10
C ILE A 4 -26.09 6.58 37.54
N GLU A 5 -24.91 6.08 37.89
CA GLU A 5 -23.66 6.42 37.21
C GLU A 5 -23.62 5.74 35.85
N GLN A 6 -23.53 6.53 34.77
CA GLN A 6 -23.18 6.03 33.45
C GLN A 6 -21.66 5.95 33.33
N SER A 7 -21.15 4.72 33.37
CA SER A 7 -19.77 4.36 33.03
C SER A 7 -19.67 4.20 31.51
N SER A 8 -19.11 5.20 30.83
CA SER A 8 -18.71 5.11 29.42
C SER A 8 -17.36 4.40 29.34
N ARG A 9 -17.35 3.15 28.88
CA ARG A 9 -16.11 2.43 28.51
C ARG A 9 -15.81 2.64 27.01
N PRO A 10 -14.55 2.89 26.63
CA PRO A 10 -14.17 2.98 25.22
C PRO A 10 -14.26 1.59 24.57
N ILE A 11 -14.80 1.55 23.34
CA ILE A 11 -14.79 0.37 22.48
C ILE A 11 -13.37 0.25 21.91
N ILE A 12 -12.62 -0.75 22.36
CA ILE A 12 -11.31 -1.10 21.81
C ILE A 12 -11.57 -2.00 20.59
N LEU A 13 -11.25 -1.52 19.39
CA LEU A 13 -11.23 -2.33 18.17
C LEU A 13 -9.94 -3.18 18.18
N SER A 14 -10.10 -4.50 18.26
CA SER A 14 -9.02 -5.47 18.21
C SER A 14 -8.54 -5.61 16.75
N LEU A 15 -7.36 -5.03 16.44
CA LEU A 15 -6.58 -5.34 15.25
C LEU A 15 -5.92 -6.71 15.44
N SER A 16 -6.60 -7.77 15.03
CA SER A 16 -5.94 -9.04 14.73
C SER A 16 -6.43 -9.51 13.37
N HIS A 17 -5.52 -10.06 12.57
CA HIS A 17 -5.65 -10.53 11.17
C HIS A 17 -5.02 -9.62 10.09
N LEU A 18 -3.76 -9.25 10.29
CA LEU A 18 -2.80 -8.96 9.22
C LEU A 18 -2.04 -10.26 8.89
N SER A 19 -2.71 -11.25 8.30
CA SER A 19 -2.06 -12.50 7.83
C SER A 19 -2.04 -12.62 6.30
N THR A 20 -2.31 -11.53 5.58
CA THR A 20 -2.20 -11.53 4.10
C THR A 20 -1.64 -10.19 3.57
N THR A 21 -1.32 -9.26 4.47
CA THR A 21 -0.89 -7.89 4.13
C THR A 21 0.54 -7.76 3.66
N ALA A 22 1.34 -8.83 3.72
CA ALA A 22 2.59 -8.86 2.97
C ALA A 22 2.32 -8.63 1.47
N SER A 23 1.21 -9.14 0.89
CA SER A 23 0.91 -8.96 -0.55
C SER A 23 0.34 -7.59 -0.93
N ALA A 24 -0.32 -6.88 -0.01
CA ALA A 24 -0.99 -5.60 -0.32
C ALA A 24 -0.03 -4.39 -0.29
N PHE A 25 0.98 -4.40 0.58
CA PHE A 25 2.02 -3.35 0.61
C PHE A 25 2.92 -3.36 -0.64
N PHE A 26 3.05 -4.51 -1.32
CA PHE A 26 3.83 -4.60 -2.56
C PHE A 26 3.25 -3.78 -3.73
N ALA A 27 2.01 -3.29 -3.65
CA ALA A 27 1.31 -2.67 -4.78
C ALA A 27 1.58 -1.16 -4.96
N SER A 28 2.02 -0.43 -3.92
CA SER A 28 2.16 1.04 -3.97
C SER A 28 3.20 1.52 -5.01
N TRP A 29 4.25 0.74 -5.28
CA TRP A 29 5.28 1.04 -6.29
C TRP A 29 5.32 0.04 -7.46
N ARG A 30 4.54 -1.05 -7.41
CA ARG A 30 4.37 -1.97 -8.54
C ARG A 30 3.32 -1.43 -9.51
N THR A 31 3.75 -0.59 -10.44
CA THR A 31 3.17 -0.72 -11.78
C THR A 31 3.82 -1.95 -12.40
N PHE A 32 3.01 -2.94 -12.78
CA PHE A 32 3.44 -4.22 -13.32
C PHE A 32 4.45 -4.05 -14.46
N ASP A 33 5.73 -4.22 -14.16
CA ASP A 33 6.73 -4.55 -15.16
C ASP A 33 7.66 -5.61 -14.59
N ASN A 34 7.26 -6.87 -14.78
CA ASN A 34 8.20 -7.96 -14.93
C ASN A 34 7.59 -9.00 -15.85
N GLY A 35 8.19 -9.10 -17.05
CA GLY A 35 8.03 -10.24 -17.92
C GLY A 35 8.28 -11.54 -17.16
N CYS A 36 7.53 -12.55 -17.55
CA CYS A 36 7.59 -13.91 -17.04
C CYS A 36 9.04 -14.46 -17.09
N ALA A 37 9.81 -14.30 -16.01
CA ALA A 37 11.05 -15.03 -15.82
C ALA A 37 10.69 -16.39 -15.18
N HIS A 38 10.55 -17.41 -16.03
CA HIS A 38 10.43 -18.79 -15.59
C HIS A 38 11.72 -19.23 -14.86
N LEU A 39 11.72 -19.19 -13.52
CA LEU A 39 12.73 -19.84 -12.70
C LEU A 39 12.41 -21.34 -12.63
N LYS A 40 12.99 -22.12 -13.56
CA LYS A 40 13.13 -23.57 -13.40
C LYS A 40 14.18 -23.85 -12.33
N VAL A 41 13.76 -24.03 -11.09
CA VAL A 41 14.62 -24.61 -10.04
C VAL A 41 14.73 -26.12 -10.30
N LYS A 42 15.92 -26.58 -10.69
CA LYS A 42 16.28 -27.99 -10.65
C LYS A 42 16.46 -28.39 -9.19
N LEU A 43 15.51 -29.14 -8.65
CA LEU A 43 15.69 -29.86 -7.38
C LEU A 43 16.66 -31.03 -7.64
N ASN A 44 17.91 -30.86 -7.23
CA ASN A 44 18.82 -31.99 -7.03
C ASN A 44 18.74 -32.40 -5.55
N GLY A 45 18.69 -33.71 -5.35
CA GLY A 45 18.08 -34.35 -4.19
C GLY A 45 18.73 -34.05 -2.84
N ILE A 46 17.88 -34.06 -1.83
CA ILE A 46 18.23 -34.35 -0.44
C ILE A 46 17.15 -35.30 0.08
N GLU A 47 17.61 -36.43 0.59
CA GLU A 47 16.85 -37.56 1.09
C GLU A 47 15.99 -37.19 2.31
N SER A 48 14.82 -37.82 2.39
CA SER A 48 13.86 -37.69 3.49
C SER A 48 14.38 -38.31 4.79
N PRO A 49 14.17 -37.68 5.96
CA PRO A 49 14.12 -38.39 7.22
C PRO A 49 12.69 -38.76 7.60
N LYS A 50 12.58 -39.98 8.11
CA LYS A 50 11.38 -40.74 8.46
C LYS A 50 10.56 -40.09 9.59
N LEU A 51 9.24 -40.17 9.47
CA LEU A 51 8.27 -39.97 10.56
C LEU A 51 8.46 -41.02 11.68
N VAL A 52 8.40 -40.55 12.93
CA VAL A 52 8.06 -41.37 14.12
C VAL A 52 7.02 -40.59 14.93
N PRO A 53 5.90 -41.21 15.36
CA PRO A 53 4.84 -40.52 16.07
C PRO A 53 5.06 -40.56 17.59
N GLN A 54 4.91 -39.43 18.28
CA GLN A 54 4.77 -39.42 19.74
C GLN A 54 3.63 -38.51 20.22
N LYS A 55 2.65 -39.20 20.83
CA LYS A 55 1.74 -38.85 21.93
C LYS A 55 1.19 -37.41 22.04
N LEU A 56 -0.14 -37.33 21.85
CA LEU A 56 -1.02 -36.38 22.52
C LEU A 56 -0.93 -36.57 24.05
N GLU A 57 -0.65 -35.49 24.78
CA GLU A 57 -1.09 -35.33 26.16
C GLU A 57 -1.52 -33.88 26.40
N SER A 58 -2.71 -33.77 26.97
CA SER A 58 -3.55 -32.63 27.35
C SER A 58 -2.85 -31.32 27.75
N TYR A 59 -3.30 -30.20 27.16
CA TYR A 59 -3.32 -28.90 27.83
C TYR A 59 -4.77 -28.40 27.99
N LYS A 60 -5.07 -28.00 29.23
CA LYS A 60 -6.40 -27.62 29.71
C LYS A 60 -6.85 -26.28 29.10
N ARG A 61 -8.14 -26.25 28.72
CA ARG A 61 -8.92 -25.05 28.44
C ARG A 61 -8.98 -24.13 29.66
N SER A 62 -8.60 -22.88 29.48
CA SER A 62 -9.18 -21.73 30.19
C SER A 62 -8.92 -20.47 29.36
N ASP A 63 -10.03 -19.94 28.83
CA ASP A 63 -10.27 -18.55 28.43
C ASP A 63 -9.41 -17.92 27.33
N LEU A 64 -9.62 -18.36 26.08
CA LEU A 64 -9.58 -17.47 24.92
C LEU A 64 -11.02 -17.13 24.54
N HIS A 65 -11.43 -15.89 24.73
CA HIS A 65 -12.56 -15.32 24.02
C HIS A 65 -12.20 -15.28 22.53
N LEU A 66 -12.65 -16.27 21.74
CA LEU A 66 -12.77 -16.11 20.30
C LEU A 66 -13.79 -15.01 20.04
N CYS A 67 -13.32 -13.81 19.73
CA CYS A 67 -14.16 -12.80 19.11
C CYS A 67 -14.10 -13.04 17.59
N THR A 68 -15.11 -13.76 17.09
CA THR A 68 -15.39 -13.90 15.65
C THR A 68 -15.96 -12.58 15.14
N CYS A 69 -15.21 -11.86 14.30
CA CYS A 69 -15.77 -10.77 13.52
C CYS A 69 -16.30 -11.32 12.19
N VAL A 70 -17.55 -10.95 11.91
CA VAL A 70 -18.42 -11.44 10.85
C VAL A 70 -18.20 -10.58 9.61
N SER A 71 -17.76 -11.17 8.50
CA SER A 71 -18.01 -10.60 7.16
C SER A 71 -19.43 -10.99 6.74
N PRO A 72 -20.31 -10.06 6.34
CA PRO A 72 -21.55 -10.45 5.70
C PRO A 72 -21.60 -10.01 4.22
N LYS A 73 -21.75 -11.02 3.36
CA LYS A 73 -22.26 -11.03 1.98
C LYS A 73 -21.28 -10.65 0.86
N VAL A 74 -20.61 -11.65 0.31
CA VAL A 74 -20.18 -11.63 -1.09
C VAL A 74 -21.41 -11.83 -1.99
N SER A 75 -22.00 -10.74 -2.48
CA SER A 75 -23.07 -10.82 -3.48
C SER A 75 -22.48 -10.82 -4.89
N PHE A 76 -22.42 -11.97 -5.54
CA PHE A 76 -22.12 -12.05 -6.96
C PHE A 76 -23.30 -11.48 -7.76
N PRO A 77 -23.07 -10.57 -8.72
CA PRO A 77 -24.14 -10.08 -9.56
C PRO A 77 -24.76 -11.26 -10.33
N ASN A 78 -26.07 -11.48 -10.11
CA ASN A 78 -26.86 -12.31 -11.00
C ASN A 78 -26.89 -11.62 -12.37
N SER A 79 -26.35 -12.27 -13.38
CA SER A 79 -26.48 -11.88 -14.78
C SER A 79 -27.97 -11.87 -15.18
N ASN A 80 -28.63 -10.72 -15.03
CA ASN A 80 -29.99 -10.48 -15.54
C ASN A 80 -30.01 -9.11 -16.24
N PRO A 81 -30.30 -9.05 -17.55
CA PRO A 81 -30.27 -7.80 -18.30
C PRO A 81 -31.63 -7.09 -18.15
N GLY A 82 -31.69 -6.05 -17.34
CA GLY A 82 -32.94 -5.30 -17.20
C GLY A 82 -32.90 -4.13 -16.23
N HIS A 83 -32.28 -3.03 -16.64
CA HIS A 83 -32.90 -1.69 -16.65
C HIS A 83 -31.85 -0.63 -16.99
N LEU A 84 -31.86 -0.17 -18.24
CA LEU A 84 -31.17 1.05 -18.66
C LEU A 84 -31.85 2.27 -18.03
N ARG A 85 -31.14 2.96 -17.15
CA ARG A 85 -31.17 4.42 -17.09
C ARG A 85 -29.85 4.93 -17.63
N ALA A 86 -29.91 5.53 -18.81
CA ALA A 86 -28.78 6.14 -19.48
C ALA A 86 -28.28 7.36 -18.68
N SER A 87 -27.31 7.10 -17.80
CA SER A 87 -26.17 8.01 -17.62
C SER A 87 -25.17 7.63 -18.71
N LEU A 88 -24.45 8.60 -19.29
CA LEU A 88 -23.28 8.32 -20.14
C LEU A 88 -22.17 7.70 -19.28
N ALA A 89 -22.38 6.46 -18.83
CA ALA A 89 -21.35 5.65 -18.21
C ALA A 89 -20.32 5.40 -19.31
N ALA A 90 -19.10 5.89 -19.11
CA ALA A 90 -17.98 5.52 -19.97
C ALA A 90 -17.94 3.98 -20.04
N MET A 91 -18.00 3.42 -21.24
CA MET A 91 -17.88 1.98 -21.41
C MET A 91 -16.50 1.56 -20.90
N ALA A 92 -16.45 0.48 -20.13
CA ALA A 92 -15.19 -0.06 -19.65
C ALA A 92 -14.25 -0.35 -20.84
N PRO A 93 -12.96 0.06 -20.76
CA PRO A 93 -11.96 -0.29 -21.75
C PRO A 93 -11.86 -1.81 -21.93
N GLN A 94 -11.60 -2.24 -23.17
CA GLN A 94 -11.42 -3.65 -23.47
C GLN A 94 -10.06 -4.12 -22.94
N VAL A 95 -10.08 -5.14 -22.09
CA VAL A 95 -8.85 -5.82 -21.62
C VAL A 95 -8.42 -6.82 -22.69
N LYS A 96 -7.16 -6.72 -23.11
CA LYS A 96 -6.53 -7.59 -24.11
C LYS A 96 -5.27 -8.26 -23.57
N SER A 97 -4.72 -7.72 -22.49
CA SER A 97 -3.54 -8.25 -21.83
C SER A 97 -3.60 -8.01 -20.32
N TRP A 98 -2.87 -8.83 -19.55
CA TRP A 98 -2.69 -8.61 -18.12
C TRP A 98 -2.04 -7.27 -17.78
N ARG A 99 -1.31 -6.65 -18.73
CA ARG A 99 -0.68 -5.34 -18.55
C ARG A 99 -1.67 -4.19 -18.60
N ASP A 100 -2.87 -4.43 -19.12
CA ASP A 100 -3.92 -3.42 -19.19
C ASP A 100 -4.55 -3.18 -17.80
N LEU A 101 -4.39 -4.13 -16.88
CA LEU A 101 -4.88 -4.03 -15.51
C LEU A 101 -3.91 -3.25 -14.63
N SER A 102 -4.46 -2.31 -13.86
CA SER A 102 -3.73 -1.56 -12.84
C SER A 102 -3.62 -2.32 -11.52
N PHE A 103 -4.52 -3.28 -11.29
CA PHE A 103 -4.53 -4.14 -10.11
C PHE A 103 -5.14 -5.51 -10.44
N LEU A 104 -4.60 -6.57 -9.83
CA LEU A 104 -5.10 -7.93 -9.99
C LEU A 104 -4.67 -8.80 -8.79
N SER A 105 -5.60 -9.27 -7.98
CA SER A 105 -5.36 -10.15 -6.83
C SER A 105 -6.28 -11.37 -6.81
N GLU A 106 -5.80 -12.46 -6.23
CA GLU A 106 -6.63 -13.60 -5.84
C GLU A 106 -6.91 -13.49 -4.35
N CYS A 107 -8.17 -13.61 -3.99
CA CYS A 107 -8.66 -13.51 -2.62
C CYS A 107 -9.41 -14.80 -2.27
N ILE A 108 -9.49 -15.12 -0.98
CA ILE A 108 -10.23 -16.28 -0.48
C ILE A 108 -11.43 -15.73 0.28
N SER A 109 -12.64 -16.07 -0.18
CA SER A 109 -13.85 -15.74 0.56
C SER A 109 -13.91 -16.60 1.83
N PRO A 110 -13.91 -16.01 3.04
CA PRO A 110 -13.95 -16.78 4.28
C PRO A 110 -15.26 -17.55 4.46
N GLU A 111 -16.36 -17.03 3.90
CA GLU A 111 -17.72 -17.59 4.04
C GLU A 111 -17.86 -18.95 3.35
N ILE A 112 -17.28 -19.09 2.17
CA ILE A 112 -17.44 -20.27 1.31
C ILE A 112 -16.12 -20.99 1.02
N ASN A 113 -15.00 -20.51 1.59
CA ASN A 113 -13.65 -20.99 1.36
C ASN A 113 -13.33 -21.15 -0.14
N ALA A 114 -13.80 -20.20 -0.95
CA ALA A 114 -13.64 -20.21 -2.40
C ALA A 114 -12.68 -19.10 -2.83
N VAL A 115 -11.85 -19.40 -3.83
CA VAL A 115 -10.95 -18.42 -4.44
C VAL A 115 -11.74 -17.60 -5.46
N TYR A 116 -11.58 -16.29 -5.40
CA TYR A 116 -12.08 -15.36 -6.38
C TYR A 116 -10.98 -14.39 -6.80
N THR A 117 -11.13 -13.76 -7.95
CA THR A 117 -10.17 -12.80 -8.50
C THR A 117 -10.79 -11.41 -8.49
N THR A 118 -10.05 -10.46 -7.94
CA THR A 118 -10.39 -9.03 -7.91
C THR A 118 -9.42 -8.27 -8.80
N PHE A 119 -9.89 -7.28 -9.54
CA PHE A 119 -9.08 -6.56 -10.52
C PHE A 119 -9.58 -5.13 -10.73
N ALA A 120 -8.66 -4.26 -11.13
CA ALA A 120 -8.99 -2.90 -11.51
C ALA A 120 -8.21 -2.46 -12.75
N LEU A 121 -8.82 -1.56 -13.50
CA LEU A 121 -8.26 -0.90 -14.66
C LEU A 121 -8.39 0.62 -14.48
N VAL A 122 -7.35 1.36 -14.85
CA VAL A 122 -7.37 2.81 -14.89
C VAL A 122 -7.17 3.24 -16.34
N ASP A 123 -8.13 4.02 -16.88
CA ASP A 123 -8.05 4.50 -18.27
C ASP A 123 -7.08 5.70 -18.40
N ASP A 124 -6.87 6.19 -19.63
CA ASP A 124 -5.95 7.30 -19.92
C ASP A 124 -6.40 8.63 -19.31
N GLU A 125 -7.70 8.77 -19.03
CA GLU A 125 -8.24 9.90 -18.28
C GLU A 125 -8.15 9.69 -16.75
N ASP A 126 -7.59 8.58 -16.25
CA ASP A 126 -7.62 8.17 -14.85
C ASP A 126 -9.04 7.92 -14.30
N ARG A 127 -9.96 7.34 -15.08
CA ARG A 127 -11.18 6.73 -14.53
C ARG A 127 -10.85 5.33 -14.04
N VAL A 128 -11.35 4.99 -12.86
CA VAL A 128 -11.17 3.66 -12.29
C VAL A 128 -12.36 2.78 -12.67
N PHE A 129 -12.04 1.57 -13.11
CA PHE A 129 -12.99 0.49 -13.27
C PHE A 129 -12.55 -0.65 -12.37
N PHE A 130 -13.49 -1.26 -11.65
CA PHE A 130 -13.23 -2.33 -10.70
C PHE A 130 -14.14 -3.52 -11.00
N GLY A 131 -13.63 -4.73 -10.81
CA GLY A 131 -14.39 -5.94 -11.08
C GLY A 131 -13.92 -7.12 -10.25
N GLN A 132 -14.81 -8.10 -10.12
CA GLN A 132 -14.59 -9.33 -9.37
C GLN A 132 -15.19 -10.51 -10.13
N LEU A 133 -14.53 -11.66 -10.05
CA LEU A 133 -15.00 -12.90 -10.63
C LEU A 133 -14.77 -14.08 -9.66
N PRO A 134 -15.73 -15.01 -9.50
CA PRO A 134 -15.63 -16.18 -8.61
C PRO A 134 -14.73 -17.29 -9.18
N PHE A 135 -13.65 -16.91 -9.85
CA PHE A 135 -12.74 -17.82 -10.56
C PHE A 135 -11.30 -17.48 -10.20
N LYS A 136 -10.40 -18.44 -10.36
CA LYS A 136 -8.95 -18.19 -10.27
C LYS A 136 -8.47 -17.44 -11.51
N LYS A 137 -7.34 -16.73 -11.40
CA LYS A 137 -6.70 -16.03 -12.52
C LYS A 137 -6.42 -16.96 -13.71
N THR A 138 -6.09 -18.22 -13.45
CA THR A 138 -5.83 -19.24 -14.48
C THR A 138 -7.08 -19.69 -15.23
N GLU A 139 -8.27 -19.35 -14.74
CA GLU A 139 -9.57 -19.82 -15.24
C GLU A 139 -10.39 -18.69 -15.89
N ILE A 140 -9.86 -17.47 -15.91
CA ILE A 140 -10.55 -16.27 -16.39
C ILE A 140 -10.05 -15.87 -17.78
N THR A 141 -10.99 -15.51 -18.66
CA THR A 141 -10.68 -14.89 -19.95
C THR A 141 -10.70 -13.36 -19.87
N PHE A 142 -9.98 -12.68 -20.76
CA PHE A 142 -10.02 -11.21 -20.82
C PHE A 142 -11.41 -10.65 -21.18
N GLU A 143 -12.21 -11.41 -21.92
CA GLU A 143 -13.61 -11.05 -22.21
C GLU A 143 -14.45 -11.04 -20.93
N GLN A 144 -14.28 -12.06 -20.06
CA GLN A 144 -14.95 -12.10 -18.76
C GLN A 144 -14.51 -10.95 -17.84
N ILE A 145 -13.21 -10.62 -17.81
CA ILE A 145 -12.69 -9.47 -17.05
C ILE A 145 -13.36 -8.18 -17.54
N THR A 146 -13.33 -7.96 -18.86
CA THR A 146 -13.89 -6.76 -19.48
C THR A 146 -15.38 -6.62 -19.18
N ALA A 147 -16.14 -7.72 -19.26
CA ALA A 147 -17.57 -7.72 -18.99
C ALA A 147 -17.92 -7.47 -17.51
N ALA A 148 -17.00 -7.77 -16.59
CA ALA A 148 -17.17 -7.59 -15.16
C ALA A 148 -16.59 -6.27 -14.60
N LEU A 149 -15.97 -5.44 -15.44
CA LEU A 149 -15.49 -4.11 -15.05
C LEU A 149 -16.65 -3.13 -14.92
N GLU A 150 -16.83 -2.59 -13.72
CA GLU A 150 -17.80 -1.53 -13.44
C GLU A 150 -17.09 -0.21 -13.14
N PRO A 151 -17.60 0.93 -13.63
CA PRO A 151 -17.02 2.24 -13.33
C PRO A 151 -17.13 2.54 -11.83
N VAL A 152 -16.02 2.99 -11.24
CA VAL A 152 -15.98 3.48 -9.86
C VAL A 152 -16.21 5.00 -9.88
N PRO A 153 -17.16 5.53 -9.09
CA PRO A 153 -17.35 6.98 -8.97
C PRO A 153 -16.08 7.67 -8.48
N ASP A 154 -15.72 8.79 -9.13
CA ASP A 154 -14.48 9.52 -8.80
C ASP A 154 -14.45 9.95 -7.32
N GLU A 155 -15.59 10.31 -6.74
CA GLU A 155 -15.71 10.70 -5.33
C GLU A 155 -15.33 9.62 -4.33
N HIS A 156 -15.31 8.34 -4.73
CA HIS A 156 -14.85 7.26 -3.85
C HIS A 156 -13.32 7.19 -3.76
N ILE A 157 -12.60 7.73 -4.75
CA ILE A 157 -11.15 7.51 -4.90
C ILE A 157 -10.37 8.81 -4.86
N TYR A 158 -10.86 9.85 -5.53
CA TYR A 158 -10.11 11.06 -5.84
C TYR A 158 -10.67 12.27 -5.10
N PRO A 159 -9.85 13.01 -4.35
CA PRO A 159 -10.29 14.25 -3.73
C PRO A 159 -10.49 15.33 -4.80
N ASN A 160 -11.42 16.24 -4.55
CA ASN A 160 -11.51 17.47 -5.33
C ASN A 160 -10.21 18.23 -5.24
N LEU A 161 -9.78 18.87 -6.33
CA LEU A 161 -8.69 19.83 -6.27
C LEU A 161 -9.14 20.98 -5.35
N PRO A 162 -8.49 21.19 -4.20
CA PRO A 162 -8.90 22.23 -3.28
C PRO A 162 -8.64 23.62 -3.87
N GLN A 163 -9.28 24.64 -3.28
CA GLN A 163 -9.01 26.04 -3.65
C GLN A 163 -7.61 26.50 -3.21
N GLU A 164 -7.00 25.81 -2.24
CA GLU A 164 -5.62 26.05 -1.85
C GLU A 164 -4.67 25.69 -3.00
N ARG A 165 -3.57 26.46 -3.12
CA ARG A 165 -2.67 26.36 -4.26
C ARG A 165 -1.72 25.16 -4.11
N LEU A 166 -2.20 23.97 -4.44
CA LEU A 166 -1.34 22.82 -4.72
C LEU A 166 -0.69 22.97 -6.09
N THR A 167 0.52 22.45 -6.24
CA THR A 167 1.25 22.47 -7.51
C THR A 167 0.62 21.46 -8.45
N VAL A 168 0.22 21.88 -9.65
CA VAL A 168 -0.21 20.96 -10.71
C VAL A 168 1.00 20.61 -11.56
N ALA A 169 1.26 19.31 -11.72
CA ALA A 169 2.38 18.84 -12.50
C ALA A 169 2.23 19.18 -13.99
N PRO A 170 3.25 19.76 -14.65
CA PRO A 170 3.21 20.03 -16.08
C PRO A 170 3.02 18.74 -16.92
N SER A 171 2.24 18.81 -18.01
CA SER A 171 1.94 17.62 -18.83
C SER A 171 3.18 17.01 -19.50
N ASP A 172 4.16 17.84 -19.88
CA ASP A 172 5.45 17.40 -20.42
C ASP A 172 6.28 16.66 -19.36
N VAL A 173 6.21 17.10 -18.10
CA VAL A 173 6.84 16.40 -16.97
C VAL A 173 6.20 15.03 -16.78
N VAL A 174 4.87 14.92 -16.80
CA VAL A 174 4.16 13.65 -16.58
C VAL A 174 4.48 12.61 -17.66
N ALA A 175 4.79 13.03 -18.88
CA ALA A 175 5.10 12.15 -20.00
C ALA A 175 6.54 11.56 -19.97
N ARG A 176 7.38 11.98 -19.02
CA ARG A 176 8.78 11.51 -18.97
C ARG A 176 8.88 10.07 -18.46
N PRO A 177 9.82 9.26 -18.98
CA PRO A 177 9.95 7.84 -18.60
C PRO A 177 10.47 7.61 -17.18
N ASP A 178 11.14 8.61 -16.61
CA ASP A 178 11.70 8.61 -15.25
C ASP A 178 10.69 9.06 -14.18
N ILE A 179 9.39 9.02 -14.51
CA ILE A 179 8.30 9.44 -13.65
C ILE A 179 7.47 8.26 -13.17
N PHE A 180 7.05 8.39 -11.93
CA PHE A 180 6.13 7.50 -11.26
C PHE A 180 4.90 8.30 -10.84
N ILE A 181 3.72 7.82 -11.24
CA ILE A 181 2.44 8.41 -10.83
C ILE A 181 1.89 7.55 -9.70
N LYS A 182 2.02 8.02 -8.47
CA LYS A 182 1.42 7.36 -7.30
C LYS A 182 -0.07 7.62 -7.30
N ARG A 183 -0.88 6.55 -7.33
CA ARG A 183 -2.35 6.62 -7.30
C ARG A 183 -2.86 6.10 -5.95
N PRO A 184 -4.10 6.44 -5.56
CA PRO A 184 -4.75 5.78 -4.43
C PRO A 184 -4.70 4.26 -4.57
N SER A 185 -4.51 3.57 -3.45
CA SER A 185 -4.42 2.11 -3.47
C SER A 185 -5.77 1.49 -3.82
N LEU A 186 -5.83 0.81 -4.96
CA LEU A 186 -7.03 0.09 -5.39
C LEU A 186 -7.15 -1.28 -4.72
N SER A 187 -6.10 -1.78 -4.07
CA SER A 187 -6.15 -3.07 -3.38
C SER A 187 -7.03 -3.05 -2.13
N ALA A 188 -7.15 -1.89 -1.49
CA ALA A 188 -8.01 -1.70 -0.30
C ALA A 188 -9.45 -1.30 -0.68
N TYR A 189 -9.74 -1.06 -1.96
CA TYR A 189 -11.05 -0.54 -2.38
C TYR A 189 -12.19 -1.49 -2.02
N GLU A 190 -11.98 -2.79 -2.19
CA GLU A 190 -12.94 -3.83 -1.83
C GLU A 190 -13.26 -3.81 -0.34
N ASP A 191 -12.23 -3.97 0.50
CA ASP A 191 -12.36 -3.99 1.96
C ASP A 191 -13.03 -2.70 2.48
N LEU A 192 -12.59 -1.54 1.98
CA LEU A 192 -13.16 -0.24 2.37
C LEU A 192 -14.60 -0.05 1.87
N LYS A 193 -14.98 -0.65 0.75
CA LYS A 193 -16.37 -0.63 0.25
C LYS A 193 -17.28 -1.47 1.14
N GLU A 194 -16.81 -2.63 1.58
CA GLU A 194 -17.57 -3.52 2.47
C GLU A 194 -17.75 -2.91 3.87
N GLU A 195 -16.73 -2.21 4.36
CA GLU A 195 -16.75 -1.56 5.68
C GLU A 195 -17.40 -0.15 5.68
N ASP A 196 -17.97 0.30 4.56
CA ASP A 196 -18.50 1.67 4.38
C ASP A 196 -17.47 2.77 4.74
N ALA A 197 -16.20 2.49 4.44
CA ALA A 197 -15.03 3.29 4.80
C ALA A 197 -14.36 3.97 3.59
N LEU A 198 -14.95 3.89 2.38
CA LEU A 198 -14.41 4.52 1.15
C LEU A 198 -14.11 6.01 1.28
N GLY A 199 -14.79 6.71 2.19
CA GLY A 199 -14.53 8.12 2.48
C GLY A 199 -13.12 8.43 2.99
N SER A 200 -12.30 7.42 3.33
CA SER A 200 -10.92 7.59 3.75
C SER A 200 -9.91 7.77 2.61
N LEU A 201 -10.15 7.18 1.42
CA LEU A 201 -9.18 7.22 0.31
C LEU A 201 -8.92 8.65 -0.22
N PRO A 202 -9.95 9.48 -0.49
CA PRO A 202 -9.70 10.83 -1.00
C PRO A 202 -8.92 11.73 -0.02
N PRO A 203 -9.26 11.78 1.29
CA PRO A 203 -8.46 12.51 2.27
C PRO A 203 -7.01 12.03 2.37
N GLU A 204 -6.73 10.72 2.30
CA GLU A 204 -5.36 10.20 2.39
C GLU A 204 -4.47 10.71 1.25
N LEU A 205 -4.97 10.69 0.01
CA LEU A 205 -4.22 11.24 -1.14
C LEU A 205 -3.99 12.76 -0.99
N LEU A 206 -4.99 13.48 -0.49
CA LEU A 206 -4.89 14.92 -0.30
C LEU A 206 -3.89 15.29 0.81
N ASP A 207 -3.90 14.55 1.92
CA ASP A 207 -2.94 14.76 3.00
C ASP A 207 -1.51 14.48 2.53
N GLU A 208 -1.29 13.39 1.78
CA GLU A 208 0.02 13.12 1.20
C GLU A 208 0.46 14.23 0.24
N ALA A 209 -0.44 14.72 -0.63
CA ALA A 209 -0.15 15.84 -1.53
C ALA A 209 0.32 17.07 -0.74
N ARG A 210 -0.35 17.41 0.36
CA ARG A 210 0.01 18.56 1.21
C ARG A 210 1.38 18.41 1.84
N ILE A 211 1.76 17.21 2.27
CA ILE A 211 3.09 16.97 2.81
C ILE A 211 4.16 17.10 1.71
N LEU A 212 3.90 16.56 0.52
CA LEU A 212 4.82 16.66 -0.61
C LEU A 212 4.99 18.09 -1.14
N GLU A 213 3.99 18.97 -1.02
CA GLU A 213 4.17 20.39 -1.31
C GLU A 213 5.24 21.04 -0.40
N LEU A 214 5.39 20.56 0.85
CA LEU A 214 6.43 21.05 1.76
C LEU A 214 7.83 20.60 1.29
N THR A 215 7.95 19.37 0.78
CA THR A 215 9.23 18.86 0.25
C THR A 215 9.64 19.57 -1.04
N LEU A 216 8.68 20.03 -1.84
CA LEU A 216 8.94 20.87 -3.01
C LEU A 216 9.50 22.25 -2.64
N GLN A 217 9.02 22.84 -1.54
CA GLN A 217 9.48 24.15 -1.05
C GLN A 217 10.90 24.09 -0.48
N LYS A 218 11.22 23.01 0.25
CA LYS A 218 12.54 22.77 0.85
C LYS A 218 13.04 21.37 0.46
N PRO A 219 13.62 21.23 -0.75
CA PRO A 219 14.06 19.94 -1.26
C PRO A 219 15.28 19.39 -0.52
N HIS A 220 15.39 18.06 -0.45
CA HIS A 220 16.54 17.35 0.11
C HIS A 220 16.84 16.12 -0.76
N PRO A 221 18.12 15.80 -1.06
CA PRO A 221 18.49 14.72 -1.97
C PRO A 221 18.05 13.32 -1.52
N GLY A 222 17.94 13.10 -0.20
CA GLY A 222 17.45 11.83 0.37
C GLY A 222 15.93 11.74 0.52
N ILE A 223 15.16 12.64 -0.07
CA ILE A 223 13.68 12.62 -0.09
C ILE A 223 13.23 12.57 -1.54
N VAL A 224 12.14 11.83 -1.81
CA VAL A 224 11.52 11.73 -3.14
C VAL A 224 11.33 13.09 -3.79
N GLN A 225 11.73 13.21 -5.05
CA GLN A 225 11.44 14.41 -5.82
C GLN A 225 9.97 14.38 -6.28
N TYR A 226 9.20 15.37 -5.81
CA TYR A 226 7.82 15.61 -6.20
C TYR A 226 7.73 16.72 -7.25
N PHE A 227 6.84 16.54 -8.23
CA PHE A 227 6.66 17.46 -9.36
C PHE A 227 5.28 18.13 -9.37
N GLY A 228 4.40 17.80 -8.43
CA GLY A 228 3.03 18.28 -8.38
C GLY A 228 1.99 17.16 -8.47
N CYS A 229 0.73 17.54 -8.30
CA CYS A 229 -0.44 16.71 -8.47
C CYS A 229 -0.73 16.50 -9.96
N ARG A 230 -1.10 15.27 -10.32
CA ARG A 230 -1.83 14.98 -11.56
C ARG A 230 -3.30 15.31 -11.34
N VAL A 231 -3.86 16.11 -12.23
CA VAL A 231 -5.24 16.60 -12.11
C VAL A 231 -6.02 16.28 -13.37
N HIS A 232 -7.09 15.50 -13.22
CA HIS A 232 -8.09 15.28 -14.26
C HIS A 232 -9.48 15.50 -13.67
N ARG A 233 -10.41 16.01 -14.48
CA ARG A 233 -11.82 16.23 -14.07
C ARG A 233 -11.94 17.02 -12.75
N SER A 234 -11.09 18.03 -12.56
CA SER A 234 -11.03 18.86 -11.34
C SER A 234 -10.72 18.10 -10.05
N ARG A 235 -10.10 16.91 -10.14
CA ARG A 235 -9.72 16.07 -9.02
C ARG A 235 -8.25 15.69 -9.09
N ILE A 236 -7.65 15.44 -7.93
CA ILE A 236 -6.28 14.92 -7.85
C ILE A 236 -6.36 13.42 -8.11
N THR A 237 -5.81 12.97 -9.24
CA THR A 237 -5.85 11.56 -9.65
C THR A 237 -4.56 10.80 -9.35
N GLY A 238 -3.51 11.53 -8.97
CA GLY A 238 -2.26 10.96 -8.50
C GLY A 238 -1.21 12.02 -8.17
N LEU A 239 -0.09 11.55 -7.64
CA LEU A 239 1.07 12.35 -7.24
C LEU A 239 2.22 12.04 -8.20
N VAL A 240 2.80 13.08 -8.79
CA VAL A 240 3.83 12.92 -9.82
C VAL A 240 5.20 12.96 -9.14
N LEU A 241 5.85 11.80 -9.07
CA LEU A 241 7.08 11.57 -8.36
C LEU A 241 8.18 11.11 -9.30
N ARG A 242 9.44 11.32 -8.91
CA ARG A 242 10.58 10.67 -9.55
C ARG A 242 10.47 9.15 -9.39
N ARG A 243 10.70 8.41 -10.47
CA ARG A 243 10.83 6.95 -10.45
C ARG A 243 12.24 6.56 -10.01
N TYR A 244 12.31 5.55 -9.15
CA TYR A 244 13.53 4.87 -8.73
C TYR A 244 13.42 3.39 -9.06
N GLU A 245 14.56 2.72 -9.24
CA GLU A 245 14.63 1.37 -9.81
C GLU A 245 14.24 0.29 -8.81
N TYR A 246 14.76 0.39 -7.58
CA TYR A 246 14.60 -0.62 -6.55
C TYR A 246 14.39 0.03 -5.19
N ASN A 247 13.61 -0.61 -4.33
CA ASN A 247 13.77 -0.37 -2.89
C ASN A 247 14.97 -1.17 -2.35
N ILE A 248 15.50 -0.77 -1.19
CA ILE A 248 16.70 -1.40 -0.62
C ILE A 248 16.47 -2.89 -0.31
N TYR A 249 15.25 -3.28 0.06
CA TYR A 249 14.91 -4.69 0.26
C TYR A 249 15.13 -5.51 -1.02
N GLN A 250 14.53 -5.08 -2.14
CA GLN A 250 14.66 -5.73 -3.45
C GLN A 250 16.10 -5.71 -3.96
N TYR A 251 16.78 -4.57 -3.83
CA TYR A 251 18.16 -4.40 -4.26
C TYR A 251 19.09 -5.43 -3.63
N LEU A 252 18.92 -5.71 -2.34
CA LEU A 252 19.69 -6.72 -1.61
C LEU A 252 19.18 -8.14 -1.84
N GLN A 253 17.86 -8.38 -1.77
CA GLN A 253 17.25 -9.71 -1.88
C GLN A 253 17.54 -10.35 -3.24
N LEU A 254 17.42 -9.57 -4.32
CA LEU A 254 17.62 -10.06 -5.69
C LEU A 254 19.11 -10.08 -6.09
N GLY A 255 20.01 -9.66 -5.20
CA GLY A 255 21.43 -9.57 -5.49
C GLY A 255 21.78 -8.58 -6.61
N ILE A 256 20.96 -7.53 -6.80
CA ILE A 256 21.25 -6.44 -7.75
C ILE A 256 22.55 -5.75 -7.36
N GLY A 257 22.78 -5.60 -6.05
CA GLY A 257 24.06 -5.22 -5.51
C GLY A 257 24.15 -5.46 -4.01
N ALA A 258 25.23 -4.96 -3.42
CA ALA A 258 25.49 -5.03 -1.99
C ALA A 258 26.05 -3.70 -1.49
N LEU A 259 25.98 -3.50 -0.17
CA LEU A 259 26.61 -2.39 0.53
C LEU A 259 27.70 -2.96 1.45
N SER A 260 28.94 -2.50 1.25
CA SER A 260 30.05 -2.70 2.19
C SER A 260 29.78 -1.99 3.53
N GLY A 261 30.57 -2.28 4.57
CA GLY A 261 30.41 -1.63 5.88
C GLY A 261 30.49 -0.09 5.82
N GLU A 262 31.42 0.45 5.03
CA GLU A 262 31.54 1.90 4.83
C GLU A 262 30.34 2.48 4.06
N GLU A 263 29.85 1.76 3.03
CA GLU A 263 28.66 2.17 2.28
C GLU A 263 27.40 2.13 3.16
N LYS A 264 27.25 1.13 4.04
CA LYS A 264 26.13 1.07 5.00
C LYS A 264 26.12 2.26 5.95
N GLU A 265 27.28 2.65 6.48
CA GLU A 265 27.36 3.81 7.37
C GLU A 265 27.07 5.13 6.64
N ALA A 266 27.60 5.29 5.41
CA ALA A 266 27.27 6.43 4.57
C ALA A 266 25.78 6.49 4.23
N PHE A 267 25.17 5.34 3.91
CA PHE A 267 23.75 5.17 3.65
C PHE A 267 22.91 5.59 4.86
N MET A 268 23.21 5.04 6.04
CA MET A 268 22.50 5.38 7.27
C MET A 268 22.60 6.87 7.59
N LYS A 269 23.80 7.45 7.47
CA LYS A 269 24.01 8.88 7.69
C LYS A 269 23.19 9.74 6.72
N ALA A 270 23.09 9.34 5.46
CA ALA A 270 22.28 10.04 4.47
C ALA A 270 20.77 9.93 4.76
N LEU A 271 20.30 8.75 5.17
CA LEU A 271 18.90 8.52 5.57
C LEU A 271 18.52 9.33 6.82
N GLU A 272 19.36 9.30 7.85
CA GLU A 272 19.21 10.15 9.05
C GLU A 272 19.28 11.64 8.68
N GLY A 273 20.07 11.99 7.67
CA GLY A 273 20.06 13.26 6.93
C GLY A 273 18.65 13.70 6.53
N ALA A 274 18.00 12.88 5.71
CA ALA A 274 16.67 13.11 5.19
C ALA A 274 15.60 13.18 6.28
N VAL A 275 15.63 12.27 7.24
CA VAL A 275 14.65 12.24 8.35
C VAL A 275 14.78 13.49 9.23
N ARG A 276 16.01 13.90 9.56
CA ARG A 276 16.23 15.15 10.30
C ARG A 276 15.69 16.36 9.54
N HIS A 277 15.87 16.39 8.22
CA HIS A 277 15.31 17.45 7.38
C HIS A 277 13.77 17.49 7.48
N LEU A 278 13.08 16.33 7.44
CA LEU A 278 11.64 16.27 7.68
C LEU A 278 11.27 16.88 9.05
N HIS A 279 11.96 16.46 10.10
CA HIS A 279 11.66 16.88 11.47
C HIS A 279 11.93 18.37 11.69
N SER A 280 13.11 18.85 11.33
CA SER A 280 13.55 20.21 11.68
C SER A 280 13.11 21.27 10.69
N GLU A 281 13.14 20.96 9.39
CA GLU A 281 12.87 21.95 8.35
C GLU A 281 11.40 22.00 7.93
N LEU A 282 10.70 20.87 8.00
CA LEU A 282 9.30 20.74 7.58
C LEU A 282 8.33 20.61 8.75
N GLY A 283 8.79 20.20 9.94
CA GLY A 283 7.92 19.95 11.10
C GLY A 283 7.01 18.73 10.91
N VAL A 284 7.47 17.72 10.17
CA VAL A 284 6.71 16.53 9.76
C VAL A 284 7.44 15.29 10.23
N ALA A 285 6.70 14.29 10.74
CA ALA A 285 7.21 12.92 10.90
C ALA A 285 6.67 12.03 9.79
N HIS A 286 7.46 11.03 9.38
CA HIS A 286 7.10 10.12 8.30
C HIS A 286 6.13 9.03 8.76
N ASN A 287 6.32 8.48 9.96
CA ASN A 287 5.47 7.45 10.60
C ASN A 287 5.35 6.14 9.83
N ASP A 288 6.28 5.84 8.91
CA ASP A 288 6.29 4.57 8.18
C ASP A 288 7.65 4.28 7.51
N ILE A 289 8.74 4.49 8.25
CA ILE A 289 10.08 4.18 7.73
C ILE A 289 10.28 2.66 7.77
N ASN A 290 10.50 2.06 6.61
CA ASN A 290 10.81 0.65 6.45
C ASN A 290 11.59 0.41 5.14
N PRO A 291 12.19 -0.77 4.91
CA PRO A 291 13.00 -1.08 3.73
C PRO A 291 12.25 -1.01 2.39
N LEU A 292 10.92 -1.10 2.39
CA LEU A 292 10.13 -0.98 1.17
C LEU A 292 9.93 0.50 0.77
N ASN A 293 10.02 1.41 1.73
CA ASN A 293 9.86 2.86 1.56
C ASN A 293 11.20 3.62 1.41
N ILE A 294 12.31 2.89 1.20
CA ILE A 294 13.64 3.47 0.95
C ILE A 294 14.12 2.99 -0.41
N MET A 295 14.15 3.91 -1.37
CA MET A 295 14.59 3.65 -2.74
C MET A 295 16.11 3.82 -2.89
N VAL A 296 16.65 3.09 -3.87
CA VAL A 296 18.06 3.13 -4.27
C VAL A 296 18.18 3.06 -5.79
N THR A 297 19.20 3.72 -6.31
CA THR A 297 19.64 3.58 -7.72
C THR A 297 20.91 2.75 -7.75
N VAL A 298 21.13 1.99 -8.82
CA VAL A 298 22.35 1.19 -8.98
C VAL A 298 23.60 2.09 -9.03
N SER A 299 23.49 3.30 -9.59
CA SER A 299 24.60 4.23 -9.74
C SER A 299 25.02 4.89 -8.43
N ASP A 300 24.05 5.36 -7.64
CA ASP A 300 24.35 6.27 -6.53
C ASP A 300 24.41 5.53 -5.21
N LYS A 301 23.68 4.42 -5.08
CA LYS A 301 23.52 3.61 -3.85
C LYS A 301 23.14 4.41 -2.60
N MET A 302 22.61 5.63 -2.78
CA MET A 302 22.20 6.50 -1.68
C MET A 302 20.69 6.36 -1.44
N PRO A 303 20.23 6.46 -0.18
CA PRO A 303 18.83 6.31 0.16
C PRO A 303 18.01 7.48 -0.34
N VAL A 304 16.83 7.17 -0.87
CA VAL A 304 15.76 8.14 -1.06
C VAL A 304 14.52 7.65 -0.32
N LEU A 305 14.10 8.41 0.68
CA LEU A 305 12.87 8.16 1.43
C LEU A 305 11.66 8.51 0.55
N VAL A 306 10.74 7.56 0.43
CA VAL A 306 9.53 7.67 -0.38
C VAL A 306 8.30 7.25 0.43
N ASP A 307 7.12 7.41 -0.17
CA ASP A 307 5.82 7.03 0.41
C ASP A 307 5.41 7.86 1.65
N PHE A 308 4.80 9.02 1.40
CA PHE A 308 4.42 9.97 2.43
C PHE A 308 2.96 9.79 2.88
N GLY A 309 2.33 8.65 2.59
CA GLY A 309 0.91 8.39 2.91
C GLY A 309 0.60 8.49 4.42
N SER A 310 1.55 8.03 5.24
CA SER A 310 1.48 8.08 6.71
C SER A 310 2.06 9.37 7.31
N ALA A 311 2.71 10.20 6.49
CA ALA A 311 3.42 11.38 6.97
C ALA A 311 2.41 12.46 7.38
N ARG A 312 2.65 13.10 8.53
CA ARG A 312 1.78 14.15 9.08
C ARG A 312 2.61 15.16 9.86
N LYS A 313 2.12 16.38 10.03
CA LYS A 313 2.82 17.34 10.90
C LYS A 313 2.88 16.77 12.32
N ILE A 314 3.97 17.05 13.01
CA ILE A 314 4.20 16.53 14.36
C ILE A 314 3.07 17.01 15.27
N GLY A 315 2.45 16.07 16.00
CA GLY A 315 1.30 16.30 16.88
C GLY A 315 -0.08 16.15 16.24
N GLU A 316 -0.17 16.01 14.91
CA GLU A 316 -1.44 15.72 14.23
C GLU A 316 -1.84 14.25 14.36
N LYS A 317 -3.15 13.97 14.23
CA LYS A 317 -3.64 12.58 14.25
C LYS A 317 -3.26 11.85 12.96
N LEU A 318 -2.84 10.59 13.13
CA LEU A 318 -2.53 9.71 12.01
C LEU A 318 -3.82 9.16 11.37
N GLY A 319 -3.74 8.90 10.06
CA GLY A 319 -4.82 8.34 9.26
C GLY A 319 -5.04 6.83 9.49
N VAL A 320 -5.75 6.19 8.56
CA VAL A 320 -5.95 4.73 8.58
C VAL A 320 -4.66 4.03 8.14
N SER A 321 -4.01 4.56 7.11
CA SER A 321 -2.63 4.18 6.77
C SER A 321 -1.63 4.77 7.76
N ARG A 322 -1.02 3.90 8.60
CA ARG A 322 0.05 4.27 9.54
C ARG A 322 0.86 3.07 9.99
N GLY A 323 2.18 3.22 9.98
CA GLY A 323 3.11 2.23 10.49
C GLY A 323 3.10 0.89 9.74
N THR A 324 4.23 0.22 9.76
CA THR A 324 4.32 -1.17 9.28
C THR A 324 4.61 -2.08 10.47
N PRO A 325 3.83 -3.16 10.70
CA PRO A 325 4.11 -4.13 11.75
C PRO A 325 5.55 -4.63 11.68
N GLY A 326 6.19 -4.76 12.85
CA GLY A 326 7.61 -5.11 12.92
C GLY A 326 8.56 -3.94 12.69
N TRP A 327 8.11 -2.79 12.16
CA TRP A 327 8.88 -1.54 12.04
C TRP A 327 8.46 -0.46 13.05
N ILE A 328 7.31 -0.66 13.71
CA ILE A 328 6.81 0.20 14.77
C ILE A 328 7.15 -0.33 16.17
N ASP A 329 6.99 0.55 17.16
CA ASP A 329 6.96 0.20 18.57
C ASP A 329 5.56 -0.32 18.90
N GLU A 330 5.43 -1.61 19.17
CA GLU A 330 4.14 -2.27 19.37
C GLU A 330 3.51 -1.93 20.74
N GLU A 331 4.25 -1.28 21.65
CA GLU A 331 3.74 -0.80 22.94
C GLU A 331 3.04 0.57 22.82
N ASP A 332 3.18 1.22 21.66
CA ASP A 332 2.63 2.53 21.37
C ASP A 332 1.23 2.45 20.74
N ASP A 333 0.36 3.39 21.08
CA ASP A 333 -0.97 3.48 20.47
C ASP A 333 -0.92 3.91 18.99
N TYR A 334 0.20 4.53 18.59
CA TYR A 334 0.51 4.95 17.23
C TYR A 334 -0.62 5.80 16.60
N THR A 335 -1.28 6.65 17.40
CA THR A 335 -2.42 7.46 16.93
C THR A 335 -2.06 8.90 16.56
N THR A 336 -0.89 9.38 16.95
CA THR A 336 -0.46 10.77 16.81
C THR A 336 0.91 10.80 16.15
N SER A 337 1.12 11.71 15.19
CA SER A 337 2.37 11.85 14.46
C SER A 337 3.50 12.31 15.38
N GLU A 338 4.56 11.52 15.49
CA GLU A 338 5.64 11.80 16.44
C GLU A 338 7.02 11.46 15.88
N ILE A 339 8.01 12.32 16.21
CA ILE A 339 9.43 12.10 15.85
C ILE A 339 9.92 10.73 16.32
N ARG A 340 9.48 10.28 17.51
CA ARG A 340 9.94 9.02 18.10
C ARG A 340 9.62 7.80 17.25
N HIS A 341 8.55 7.84 16.46
CA HIS A 341 8.20 6.76 15.53
C HIS A 341 9.30 6.56 14.49
N ASP A 342 9.77 7.66 13.90
CA ASP A 342 10.83 7.63 12.89
C ASP A 342 12.18 7.24 13.50
N ILE A 343 12.49 7.72 14.71
CA ILE A 343 13.72 7.36 15.42
C ILE A 343 13.76 5.87 15.76
N PHE A 344 12.63 5.32 16.23
CA PHE A 344 12.51 3.89 16.51
C PHE A 344 12.70 3.06 15.23
N ALA A 345 12.02 3.44 14.15
CA ALA A 345 12.10 2.77 12.87
C ALA A 345 13.52 2.83 12.26
N LEU A 346 14.23 3.96 12.38
CA LEU A 346 15.63 4.10 11.98
C LEU A 346 16.56 3.15 12.77
N GLY A 347 16.32 2.97 14.07
CA GLY A 347 17.06 2.02 14.89
C GLY A 347 16.88 0.57 14.40
N LYS A 348 15.62 0.17 14.12
CA LYS A 348 15.32 -1.13 13.52
C LYS A 348 15.93 -1.29 12.13
N PHE A 349 15.86 -0.25 11.31
CA PHE A 349 16.42 -0.26 9.96
C PHE A 349 17.94 -0.42 9.97
N ARG A 350 18.65 0.29 10.86
CA ARG A 350 20.10 0.13 11.05
C ARG A 350 20.45 -1.32 11.41
N ALA A 351 19.73 -1.93 12.34
CA ALA A 351 19.97 -3.32 12.72
C ALA A 351 19.68 -4.30 11.58
N TRP A 352 18.58 -4.10 10.85
CA TRP A 352 18.24 -4.90 9.67
C TRP A 352 19.27 -4.76 8.54
N LEU A 353 19.83 -3.57 8.33
CA LEU A 353 20.84 -3.34 7.29
C LEU A 353 22.15 -4.11 7.58
N GLU A 354 22.44 -4.41 8.84
CA GLU A 354 23.59 -5.24 9.21
C GLU A 354 23.39 -6.72 8.92
N ASP A 355 22.19 -7.25 9.19
CA ASP A 355 21.81 -8.64 8.94
C ASP A 355 20.43 -8.70 8.24
N PRO A 356 20.37 -8.44 6.92
CA PRO A 356 19.10 -8.39 6.20
C PRO A 356 18.41 -9.75 6.19
N LYS A 357 17.20 -9.79 6.74
CA LYS A 357 16.32 -10.95 6.68
C LYS A 357 15.27 -10.74 5.61
N PHE A 358 15.19 -11.70 4.71
CA PHE A 358 14.20 -11.74 3.64
C PHE A 358 13.21 -12.86 3.97
N GLU A 359 11.93 -12.52 3.97
CA GLU A 359 10.87 -13.53 4.08
C GLU A 359 10.83 -14.30 2.76
N MET A 360 10.76 -15.63 2.86
CA MET A 360 10.77 -16.55 1.71
C MET A 360 9.40 -16.69 1.06
#